data_AF-D1C442-F1
#
_entry.id   AF-D1C442-F1
#
_cell.length_a   1.000
_cell.length_b   1.000
_cell.length_c   1.000
_cell.angle_alpha   90.00
_cell.angle_beta   90.00
_cell.angle_gamma   90.00
#
_symmetry.space_group_name_H-M   'P 1'
#
loop_
_entity.id
_entity.type
_entity.pdbx_description
1 polymer ?
#
loop_
_entity_poly.entity_id
_entity_poly.type
_entity_poly.pdbx_seq_one_letter_code
_entity_poly.pdbx_strand_id
1 'polypeptide(L)' 'MEKPDISSAERLLRQDEYTLEELAALLEMRPYVLESAIYGGELKAQMVGTDIVSIRREDVLAWLRAREG' A
#
# COMPACT_ATOMS: atom_id res chain seq x y z
N MET A 1 -19.36 4.02 16.62
CA MET A 1 -18.29 4.60 15.77
C MET A 1 -16.99 4.41 16.53
N GLU A 2 -16.27 3.35 16.22
CA GLU A 2 -14.90 3.17 16.72
C GLU A 2 -14.03 4.25 16.08
N LYS A 3 -13.27 4.98 16.91
CA LYS A 3 -12.28 5.94 16.41
C LYS A 3 -11.18 5.12 15.71
N PRO A 4 -10.72 5.50 14.50
CA PRO A 4 -9.55 4.86 13.92
C PRO A 4 -8.39 5.03 14.90
N ASP A 5 -7.81 3.91 15.30
CA ASP A 5 -6.72 3.87 16.26
C ASP A 5 -5.48 4.51 15.62
N ILE A 6 -5.19 5.76 15.98
CA ILE A 6 -4.06 6.55 15.44
C ILE A 6 -2.73 5.78 15.63
N SER A 7 -2.64 4.93 16.66
CA SER A 7 -1.50 4.04 16.89
C SER A 7 -1.24 3.09 15.71
N SER A 8 -2.30 2.65 15.03
CA SER A 8 -2.17 1.76 13.88
C SER A 8 -1.58 2.48 12.67
N ALA A 9 -2.04 3.69 12.34
CA ALA A 9 -1.50 4.45 11.21
C ALA A 9 -0.03 4.85 11.43
N GLU A 10 0.34 5.30 12.63
CA GLU A 10 1.74 5.61 12.95
C GLU A 10 2.65 4.39 12.90
N ARG A 11 2.14 3.21 13.27
CA ARG A 11 2.88 1.95 13.20
C ARG A 11 3.07 1.51 11.76
N LEU A 12 2.04 1.62 10.91
CA LEU A 12 2.13 1.39 9.47
C LEU A 12 3.17 2.35 8.86
N LEU A 13 3.12 3.64 9.18
CA LEU A 13 4.13 4.63 8.74
C LEU A 13 5.58 4.33 9.19
N ARG A 14 5.84 3.31 10.00
CA ARG A 14 7.21 2.87 10.38
C ARG A 14 7.57 1.49 9.82
N GLN A 15 6.64 0.80 9.16
CA GLN A 15 6.91 -0.46 8.48
C GLN A 15 7.63 -0.21 7.15
N ASP A 16 8.51 -1.14 6.81
CA ASP A 16 9.19 -1.19 5.52
C ASP A 16 8.37 -1.93 4.45
N GLU A 17 7.41 -2.75 4.89
CA GLU A 17 6.58 -3.60 4.03
C GLU A 17 5.12 -3.58 4.52
N TYR A 18 4.20 -3.60 3.56
CA TYR A 18 2.76 -3.56 3.79
C TYR A 18 2.07 -4.71 3.07
N THR A 19 1.03 -5.27 3.67
CA THR A 19 0.00 -5.97 2.91
C THR A 19 -0.84 -4.97 2.11
N LEU A 20 -1.60 -5.47 1.12
CA LEU A 20 -2.53 -4.65 0.34
C LEU A 20 -3.54 -3.90 1.23
N GLU A 21 -4.10 -4.59 2.23
CA GLU A 21 -5.10 -4.03 3.15
C GLU A 21 -4.50 -2.96 4.07
N GLU A 22 -3.31 -3.21 4.61
CA GLU A 22 -2.58 -2.23 5.43
C GLU A 22 -2.25 -0.97 4.62
N LEU A 23 -1.79 -1.13 3.37
CA LEU A 23 -1.49 -0.02 2.50
C LEU A 23 -2.76 0.77 2.11
N ALA A 24 -3.86 0.07 1.84
CA ALA A 24 -5.15 0.68 1.54
C ALA A 24 -5.64 1.53 2.72
N ALA A 25 -5.56 0.99 3.94
CA ALA A 25 -5.90 1.71 5.15
C ALA A 25 -4.97 2.92 5.37
N LEU A 26 -3.67 2.75 5.17
CA LEU A 26 -2.67 3.80 5.35
C LEU A 26 -2.87 4.99 4.40
N LEU A 27 -3.19 4.73 3.14
CA LEU A 27 -3.38 5.76 2.13
C LEU A 27 -4.84 6.25 2.04
N GLU A 28 -5.73 5.71 2.87
CA GLU A 28 -7.18 5.92 2.79
C GLU A 28 -7.74 5.66 1.37
N MET A 29 -7.18 4.66 0.69
CA MET A 29 -7.54 4.26 -0.68
C MET A 29 -8.36 2.97 -0.70
N ARG A 30 -9.13 2.76 -1.77
CA ARG A 30 -9.78 1.47 -2.02
C ARG A 30 -8.72 0.44 -2.46
N PRO A 31 -8.71 -0.80 -1.93
CA PRO A 31 -7.78 -1.85 -2.34
C PRO A 31 -7.71 -2.05 -3.86
N TYR A 32 -8.86 -1.98 -4.55
CA TYR A 32 -8.96 -2.09 -6.00
C TYR A 32 -8.05 -1.09 -6.77
N VAL A 33 -7.84 0.12 -6.24
CA VAL A 33 -6.95 1.11 -6.87
C VAL A 33 -5.49 0.64 -6.81
N LEU A 34 -5.10 0.06 -5.68
CA LEU A 34 -3.76 -0.49 -5.47
C LEU A 34 -3.57 -1.77 -6.30
N GLU A 35 -4.57 -2.65 -6.36
CA GLU A 35 -4.55 -3.83 -7.23
C GLU A 35 -4.35 -3.44 -8.70
N SER A 36 -5.12 -2.46 -9.19
CA SER A 36 -4.98 -1.97 -10.56
C SER A 36 -3.58 -1.43 -10.84
N ALA A 37 -2.98 -0.69 -9.90
CA ALA A 37 -1.62 -0.20 -10.04
C ALA A 37 -0.57 -1.33 -10.03
N ILE A 38 -0.78 -2.37 -9.21
CA ILE A 38 0.12 -3.52 -9.11
C ILE A 38 0.04 -4.38 -10.37
N TYR A 39 -1.16 -4.79 -10.77
CA TYR A 39 -1.37 -5.59 -11.97
C TYR A 39 -1.05 -4.81 -13.26
N GLY A 40 -1.19 -3.48 -13.24
CA GLY A 40 -0.76 -2.59 -14.32
C GLY A 40 0.76 -2.37 -14.39
N GLY A 41 1.52 -2.81 -13.38
CA GLY A 41 2.98 -2.66 -13.32
C GLY A 41 3.47 -1.28 -12.89
N GLU A 42 2.58 -0.42 -12.40
CA GLU A 42 2.91 0.93 -11.90
C GLU A 42 3.44 0.90 -10.47
N LEU A 43 2.91 -0.01 -9.64
CA LEU A 43 3.32 -0.23 -8.26
C LEU A 43 3.94 -1.62 -8.14
N LYS A 44 5.21 -1.69 -7.74
CA LYS A 44 5.85 -2.98 -7.49
C LYS A 44 5.32 -3.61 -6.21
N ALA A 45 5.07 -4.92 -6.28
CA ALA A 45 4.71 -5.75 -5.15
C ALA A 45 5.36 -7.13 -5.30
N GLN A 46 5.61 -7.79 -4.18
CA GLN A 46 5.93 -9.20 -4.16
C GLN A 46 4.64 -10.00 -4.33
N MET A 47 4.66 -10.91 -5.29
CA MET A 47 3.54 -11.79 -5.65
C MET A 47 3.89 -13.23 -5.37
N VAL A 48 2.94 -14.01 -4.87
CA VAL A 48 3.01 -15.49 -4.84
C VAL A 48 1.80 -16.02 -5.61
N GLY A 49 2.04 -16.50 -6.83
CA GLY A 49 0.94 -16.83 -7.75
C GLY A 49 0.16 -15.56 -8.13
N THR A 50 -1.12 -15.52 -7.76
CA THR A 50 -2.00 -14.36 -7.96
C THR A 50 -2.13 -13.48 -6.72
N ASP A 51 -1.53 -13.87 -5.59
CA ASP A 51 -1.71 -13.16 -4.33
C ASP A 51 -0.60 -12.12 -4.11
N ILE A 52 -1.01 -10.91 -3.71
CA ILE A 52 -0.12 -9.83 -3.30
C ILE A 52 0.30 -10.09 -1.86
N VAL A 53 1.59 -10.42 -1.64
CA VAL A 53 2.08 -10.82 -0.31
C VAL A 53 2.80 -9.71 0.45
N SER A 54 3.44 -8.79 -0.27
CA SER A 54 4.16 -7.66 0.35
C SER A 54 4.30 -6.52 -0.66
N ILE A 55 4.16 -5.29 -0.19
CA ILE A 55 4.39 -4.06 -0.95
C ILE A 55 5.42 -3.25 -0.16
N ARG A 56 6.58 -3.01 -0.75
CA ARG A 56 7.64 -2.25 -0.06
C ARG A 56 7.32 -0.78 -0.02
N ARG A 57 7.63 -0.15 1.10
CA ARG A 57 7.49 1.29 1.28
C ARG A 57 8.21 2.10 0.20
N GLU A 58 9.42 1.71 -0.17
CA GLU A 58 10.20 2.42 -1.19
C GLU A 58 9.47 2.47 -2.54
N ASP A 59 8.83 1.36 -2.92
CA ASP A 59 8.07 1.24 -4.16
C ASP A 59 6.77 2.05 -4.10
N VAL A 60 6.09 2.05 -2.94
CA VAL A 60 4.92 2.92 -2.70
C VAL A 60 5.30 4.39 -2.84
N LEU A 61 6.40 4.81 -2.20
CA LEU A 61 6.85 6.21 -2.25
C LEU A 61 7.28 6.61 -3.67
N ALA A 62 7.94 5.72 -4.41
CA ALA A 62 8.29 5.96 -5.81
C ALA A 62 7.04 6.12 -6.69
N TRP A 63 6.06 5.24 -6.51
CA TRP A 63 4.77 5.31 -7.21
C TRP A 63 3.98 6.58 -6.90
N LEU A 64 3.90 6.99 -5.62
CA LEU A 64 3.23 8.23 -5.23
C LEU A 64 3.91 9.46 -5.84
N ARG A 65 5.25 9.55 -5.79
CA ARG A 65 5.97 10.66 -6.42
C ARG A 65 5.74 10.73 -7.93
N ALA A 66 5.68 9.58 -8.61
CA ALA A 66 5.40 9.52 -10.05
C ALA A 66 3.99 10.06 -10.40
N ARG A 67 3.05 10.03 -9.44
CA ARG A 67 1.68 10.55 -9.61
C ARG A 67 1.56 12.05 -9.32
N GLU A 68 2.46 12.61 -8.51
CA GLU A 68 2.42 14.04 -8.13
C GLU A 68 2.98 14.97 -9.22
N GLY A 69 3.89 14.47 -10.07
CA GLY A 69 4.45 15.22 -11.20
C GLY A 69 5.56 16.18 -10.82
#